data_AF-A0A094S093-F1
#
_entry.id   AF-A0A094S093-F1
#
_cell.length_a   1.000
_cell.length_b   1.000
_cell.length_c   1.000
_cell.angle_alpha   90.00
_cell.angle_beta   90.00
_cell.angle_gamma   90.00
#
_symmetry.space_group_name_H-M   'P 1'
#
loop_
_entity.id
_entity.type
_entity.pdbx_description
1 polymer ?
#
loop_
_entity_poly.entity_id
_entity_poly.type
_entity_poly.pdbx_seq_one_letter_code
_entity_poly.pdbx_strand_id
1 'polypeptide(L)'
;GWATLNWALDALSLWVFLRAFGGTLGFDALVVSFGIANVFSVIPITPGGLGIMESIYIPTLVGFGLARPLATVGVLSYRVAQYWLPIFVGWLSYLSLRVGPFSIDRKHKLGPLPRVATSQAQRGLTTVDWVEKFAPRDRTGQFPMPVFDPSDLEFSDDDTDGTLKPE
;
A
#
# COMPACT_ATOMS: atom_id res chain seq x y z
N GLY A 1 -5.90 4.50 19.99
CA GLY A 1 -4.79 5.43 19.77
C GLY A 1 -4.92 6.16 18.45
N TRP A 2 -4.65 5.46 17.34
CA TRP A 2 -4.61 6.08 16.00
C TRP A 2 -5.98 6.51 15.46
N ALA A 3 -7.02 5.70 15.64
CA ALA A 3 -8.38 6.05 15.20
C ALA A 3 -8.92 7.31 15.91
N THR A 4 -8.70 7.42 17.22
CA THR A 4 -9.09 8.59 18.02
C THR A 4 -8.34 9.85 17.62
N LEU A 5 -7.06 9.73 17.23
CA LEU A 5 -6.29 10.86 16.72
C LEU A 5 -6.82 11.33 15.37
N ASN A 6 -7.16 10.40 14.47
CA ASN A 6 -7.74 10.74 13.18
C ASN A 6 -9.09 11.48 13.34
N TRP A 7 -9.96 10.97 14.22
CA TRP A 7 -11.25 11.62 14.51
C TRP A 7 -11.06 13.00 15.15
N ALA A 8 -10.08 13.16 16.03
CA ALA A 8 -9.76 14.45 16.62
C ALA A 8 -9.22 15.44 15.58
N LEU A 9 -8.37 14.98 14.66
CA LEU A 9 -7.87 15.81 13.55
C LEU A 9 -8.99 16.22 12.59
N ASP A 10 -9.92 15.32 12.28
CA ASP A 10 -11.09 15.63 11.45
C ASP A 10 -12.00 16.67 12.11
N ALA A 11 -12.30 16.49 13.40
CA ALA A 11 -13.10 17.46 14.17
C ALA A 11 -12.40 18.83 14.29
N LEU A 12 -11.08 18.84 14.52
CA LEU A 12 -10.28 20.07 14.55
C LEU A 12 -10.23 20.75 13.18
N SER A 13 -10.10 19.99 12.10
CA SER A 13 -10.14 20.51 10.73
C SER A 13 -11.47 21.23 10.48
N LEU A 14 -12.60 20.59 10.79
CA LEU A 14 -13.92 21.22 10.71
C LEU A 14 -13.97 22.51 11.53
N TRP A 15 -13.47 22.50 12.77
CA TRP A 15 -13.42 23.68 13.62
C TRP A 15 -12.61 24.82 13.00
N VAL A 16 -11.43 24.51 12.46
CA VAL A 16 -10.55 25.48 11.78
C VAL A 16 -11.24 26.08 10.56
N PHE A 17 -11.93 25.28 9.74
CA PHE A 17 -12.68 25.80 8.59
C PHE A 17 -13.82 26.73 9.03
N LEU A 18 -14.61 26.34 10.03
CA LEU A 18 -15.67 27.21 10.56
C LEU A 18 -15.10 28.53 11.10
N ARG A 19 -13.99 28.47 11.82
CA ARG A 19 -13.28 29.65 12.34
C ARG A 19 -12.69 30.52 11.22
N ALA A 20 -12.15 29.93 10.16
CA ALA A 20 -11.57 30.65 9.03
C ALA A 20 -12.59 31.53 8.30
N PHE A 21 -13.85 31.09 8.23
CA PHE A 21 -14.95 31.90 7.67
C PHE A 21 -15.58 32.87 8.68
N GLY A 22 -15.05 32.97 9.91
CA GLY A 22 -15.55 33.86 10.95
C GLY A 22 -16.70 33.28 11.79
N GLY A 23 -17.01 32.00 11.63
CA GLY A 23 -17.97 31.28 12.47
C GLY A 23 -17.40 31.03 13.87
N THR A 24 -18.13 31.44 14.90
CA THR A 24 -17.81 31.06 16.29
C THR A 24 -18.86 30.07 16.76
N LEU A 25 -18.40 28.89 17.17
CA LEU A 25 -19.25 27.82 17.69
C LEU A 25 -18.60 27.25 18.94
N GLY A 26 -19.43 26.88 19.92
CA GLY A 26 -18.99 26.13 21.09
C GLY A 26 -18.34 24.80 20.70
N PHE A 27 -17.33 24.38 21.45
CA PHE A 27 -16.65 23.11 21.21
C PHE A 27 -17.58 21.91 21.44
N ASP A 28 -18.52 22.06 22.38
CA ASP A 28 -19.59 21.11 22.68
C ASP A 28 -20.50 20.86 21.47
N ALA A 29 -21.00 21.92 20.84
CA ALA A 29 -21.83 21.84 19.63
C ALA A 29 -21.10 21.14 18.48
N LEU A 30 -19.81 21.42 18.30
CA LEU A 30 -18.99 20.78 17.27
C LEU A 30 -18.85 19.27 17.50
N VAL A 31 -18.56 18.85 18.72
CA VAL A 31 -18.43 17.42 19.08
C VAL A 31 -19.76 16.69 18.88
N VAL A 32 -20.89 17.30 19.27
CA VAL A 32 -22.22 16.71 19.07
C VAL A 32 -22.54 16.58 17.59
N SER A 33 -22.36 17.64 16.80
CA SER A 33 -22.55 17.60 15.35
C SER A 33 -21.68 16.53 14.68
N PHE A 34 -20.40 16.45 15.07
CA PHE A 34 -19.46 15.44 14.57
C PHE A 34 -19.91 14.02 14.95
N GLY A 35 -20.34 13.80 16.19
CA GLY A 35 -20.84 12.51 16.66
C GLY A 35 -22.05 12.03 15.87
N ILE A 36 -23.05 12.91 15.67
CA ILE A 36 -24.25 12.59 14.89
C ILE A 36 -23.85 12.21 13.46
N ALA A 37 -23.01 13.03 12.80
CA ALA A 37 -22.56 12.75 11.44
C ALA A 37 -21.79 11.42 11.31
N ASN A 38 -20.96 11.07 12.30
CA ASN A 38 -20.25 9.79 12.31
C ASN A 38 -21.18 8.59 12.40
N VAL A 39 -22.26 8.67 13.18
CA VAL A 39 -23.26 7.58 13.26
C VAL A 39 -23.92 7.35 11.90
N PHE A 40 -24.33 8.41 11.22
CA PHE A 40 -24.93 8.29 9.88
C PHE A 40 -23.93 7.91 8.79
N SER A 41 -22.63 8.16 9.00
CA SER A 41 -21.56 7.71 8.10
C SER A 41 -21.53 6.21 7.86
N VAL A 42 -22.07 5.44 8.80
CA VAL A 42 -22.09 3.98 8.74
C VAL A 42 -23.06 3.48 7.67
N ILE A 43 -23.98 4.32 7.19
CA ILE A 43 -24.96 3.95 6.17
C ILE A 43 -24.41 4.29 4.78
N PRO A 44 -23.99 3.30 3.97
CA PRO A 44 -23.37 3.54 2.67
C PRO A 44 -24.45 3.77 1.60
N ILE A 45 -25.15 4.90 1.65
CA ILE A 45 -26.15 5.26 0.62
C ILE A 45 -25.47 5.88 -0.60
N THR A 46 -24.42 6.68 -0.39
CA THR A 46 -23.66 7.35 -1.46
C THR A 46 -22.17 7.03 -1.38
N PRO A 47 -21.48 6.81 -2.51
CA PRO A 47 -20.04 6.64 -2.51
C PRO A 47 -19.37 7.89 -1.92
N GLY A 48 -18.60 7.70 -0.84
CA GLY A 48 -17.92 8.78 -0.14
C GLY A 48 -18.80 9.60 0.82
N GLY A 49 -20.08 9.26 1.01
CA GLY A 49 -20.98 9.95 1.94
C GLY A 49 -21.42 11.36 1.50
N LEU A 50 -21.25 11.67 0.21
CA LEU A 50 -21.68 12.94 -0.39
C LEU A 50 -23.20 13.11 -0.26
N GLY A 51 -23.64 14.31 0.12
CA GLY A 51 -25.04 14.68 0.32
C GLY A 51 -25.56 14.31 1.72
N ILE A 52 -25.25 13.10 2.22
CA ILE A 52 -25.71 12.65 3.54
C ILE A 52 -25.10 13.52 4.63
N MET A 53 -23.79 13.73 4.53
CA MET A 53 -23.03 14.40 5.56
C MET A 53 -23.32 15.89 5.64
N GLU A 54 -23.44 16.55 4.49
CA GLU A 54 -23.84 17.95 4.40
C GLU A 54 -25.24 18.15 4.98
N SER A 55 -26.15 17.21 4.71
CA SER A 55 -27.50 17.19 5.24
C SER A 55 -27.57 16.96 6.76
N ILE A 56 -26.48 16.58 7.40
CA ILE A 56 -26.39 16.42 8.86
C ILE A 56 -25.61 17.57 9.47
N TYR A 57 -24.41 17.85 8.97
CA TYR A 57 -23.56 18.90 9.50
C TYR A 57 -24.20 20.28 9.39
N ILE A 58 -24.76 20.64 8.23
CA ILE A 58 -25.31 21.99 8.04
C ILE A 58 -26.49 22.26 8.99
N PRO A 59 -27.55 21.43 9.06
CA PRO A 59 -28.67 21.72 9.96
C PRO A 59 -28.30 21.59 11.44
N THR A 60 -27.40 20.66 11.81
CA THR A 60 -26.97 20.56 13.22
C THR A 60 -26.19 21.81 13.65
N LEU A 61 -25.22 22.27 12.85
CA LEU A 61 -24.45 23.49 13.14
C LEU A 61 -25.35 24.74 13.17
N VAL A 62 -26.33 24.82 12.26
CA VAL A 62 -27.33 25.90 12.26
C VAL A 62 -28.23 25.83 13.50
N GLY A 63 -28.62 24.62 13.92
CA GLY A 63 -29.39 24.39 15.14
C GLY A 63 -28.66 24.85 16.41
N PHE A 64 -27.33 24.79 16.41
CA PHE A 64 -26.48 25.32 17.48
C PHE A 64 -26.16 26.82 17.36
N GLY A 65 -26.79 27.54 16.42
CA GLY A 65 -26.71 29.00 16.30
C GLY A 65 -25.73 29.53 15.27
N LEU A 66 -25.12 28.67 14.45
CA LEU A 66 -24.27 29.14 13.35
C LEU A 66 -25.11 29.67 12.18
N ALA A 67 -24.69 30.77 11.56
CA ALA A 67 -25.38 31.28 10.37
C ALA A 67 -25.33 30.25 9.23
N ARG A 68 -26.47 29.99 8.56
CA ARG A 68 -26.57 28.99 7.48
C ARG A 68 -25.57 29.17 6.34
N PRO A 69 -25.26 30.40 5.86
CA PRO A 69 -24.21 30.59 4.85
C PRO A 69 -22.82 30.15 5.34
N LEU A 70 -22.48 30.48 6.59
CA LEU A 70 -21.20 30.09 7.21
C LEU A 70 -21.09 28.57 7.38
N ALA A 71 -22.15 27.93 7.90
CA ALA A 71 -22.21 26.48 8.06
C ALA A 71 -22.00 25.77 6.72
N THR A 72 -22.67 26.25 5.67
CA THR A 72 -22.60 25.65 4.33
C THR A 72 -21.21 25.75 3.74
N VAL A 73 -20.62 26.96 3.71
CA VAL A 73 -19.29 27.17 3.11
C VAL A 73 -18.20 26.46 3.92
N GLY A 74 -18.29 26.47 5.25
CA GLY A 74 -17.33 25.79 6.12
C GLY A 74 -17.35 24.27 5.94
N VAL A 75 -18.54 23.64 5.94
CA VAL A 75 -18.68 22.19 5.75
C VAL A 75 -18.23 21.78 4.35
N LEU A 76 -18.62 22.52 3.31
CA LEU A 76 -18.20 22.22 1.93
C LEU A 76 -16.69 22.33 1.76
N SER A 77 -16.07 23.36 2.33
CA SER A 77 -14.61 23.56 2.27
C SER A 77 -13.86 22.44 3.00
N TYR A 78 -14.34 22.07 4.19
CA TYR A 78 -13.85 20.92 4.94
C TYR A 78 -13.94 19.61 4.12
N ARG A 79 -15.07 19.38 3.44
CA ARG A 79 -15.28 18.21 2.58
C ARG A 79 -14.30 18.16 1.42
N VAL A 80 -14.14 19.27 0.69
CA VAL A 80 -13.18 19.36 -0.41
C VAL A 80 -11.78 19.03 0.08
N ALA A 81 -11.37 19.61 1.22
CA ALA A 81 -10.07 19.28 1.82
C ALA A 81 -9.98 17.79 2.15
N GLN A 82 -10.99 17.21 2.79
CA GLN A 82 -10.97 15.79 3.19
C GLN A 82 -10.87 14.83 2.00
N TYR A 83 -11.48 15.13 0.86
CA TYR A 83 -11.37 14.28 -0.34
C TYR A 83 -10.07 14.50 -1.12
N TRP A 84 -9.57 15.74 -1.19
CA TRP A 84 -8.42 16.07 -2.02
C TRP A 84 -7.08 15.84 -1.33
N LEU A 85 -7.01 16.04 -0.01
CA LEU A 85 -5.76 15.91 0.75
C LEU A 85 -5.15 14.49 0.62
N PRO A 86 -5.92 13.38 0.71
CA PRO A 86 -5.38 12.04 0.44
C PRO A 86 -4.83 11.88 -0.98
N ILE A 87 -5.48 12.48 -1.99
CA ILE A 87 -5.03 12.44 -3.39
C ILE A 87 -3.69 13.17 -3.52
N PHE A 88 -3.57 14.37 -2.94
CA PHE A 88 -2.33 15.13 -2.95
C PHE A 88 -1.20 14.41 -2.23
N VAL A 89 -1.48 13.82 -1.06
CA VAL A 89 -0.48 13.03 -0.31
C VAL A 89 -0.04 11.81 -1.10
N GLY A 90 -0.98 11.09 -1.74
CA GLY A 90 -0.66 9.96 -2.61
C GLY A 90 0.17 10.37 -3.83
N TRP A 91 -0.17 11.49 -4.47
CA TRP A 91 0.58 12.06 -5.58
C TRP A 91 2.01 12.46 -5.18
N LEU A 92 2.17 13.16 -4.06
CA LEU A 92 3.48 13.54 -3.52
C LEU A 92 4.30 12.31 -3.13
N SER A 93 3.66 11.29 -2.57
CA SER A 93 4.32 10.01 -2.28
C SER A 93 4.79 9.35 -3.57
N TYR A 94 3.95 9.29 -4.60
CA TYR A 94 4.33 8.73 -5.91
C TYR A 94 5.46 9.51 -6.57
N LEU A 95 5.41 10.83 -6.55
CA LEU A 95 6.51 11.68 -7.03
C LEU A 95 7.79 11.46 -6.21
N SER A 96 7.69 11.30 -4.89
CA SER A 96 8.83 10.99 -4.02
C SER A 96 9.46 9.64 -4.38
N LEU A 97 8.67 8.60 -4.67
CA LEU A 97 9.21 7.33 -5.15
C LEU A 97 9.80 7.44 -6.57
N ARG A 98 9.27 8.33 -7.41
CA ARG A 98 9.68 8.44 -8.82
C ARG A 98 10.86 9.39 -9.05
N VAL A 99 10.99 10.43 -8.21
CA VAL A 99 11.93 11.56 -8.39
C VAL A 99 12.86 11.72 -7.16
N GLY A 100 12.52 11.13 -6.01
CA GLY A 100 13.28 11.27 -4.77
C GLY A 100 14.41 10.23 -4.58
N PRO A 101 15.27 10.43 -3.56
CA PRO A 101 16.41 9.56 -3.25
C PRO A 101 16.02 8.13 -2.83
N PHE A 102 14.73 7.88 -2.57
CA PHE A 102 14.15 6.56 -2.32
C PHE A 102 13.67 5.87 -3.60
N SER A 103 14.06 6.37 -4.78
CA SER A 103 13.83 5.66 -6.03
C SER A 103 14.37 4.26 -5.90
N ILE A 104 13.45 3.28 -5.88
CA ILE A 104 13.79 1.87 -6.03
C ILE A 104 14.42 1.80 -7.41
N ASP A 105 15.74 1.86 -7.41
CA ASP A 105 16.55 1.60 -8.57
C ASP A 105 16.09 0.23 -9.06
N ARG A 106 15.39 0.22 -10.19
CA ARG A 106 14.77 -0.95 -10.79
C ARG A 106 15.89 -1.79 -11.42
N LYS A 107 16.94 -2.07 -10.65
CA LYS A 107 18.17 -2.78 -11.04
C LYS A 107 17.88 -4.19 -11.50
N HIS A 108 16.70 -4.73 -11.17
CA HIS A 108 16.26 -6.06 -11.58
C HIS A 108 15.01 -5.95 -12.47
N LYS A 109 15.06 -5.13 -13.52
CA LYS A 109 14.36 -5.56 -14.73
C LYS A 109 15.02 -6.87 -15.15
N LEU A 110 14.42 -7.99 -14.76
CA LEU A 110 14.70 -9.29 -15.36
C LEU A 110 14.70 -9.06 -16.86
N GLY A 111 15.84 -9.29 -17.51
CA GLY A 111 15.94 -9.17 -18.95
C GLY A 111 14.83 -10.00 -19.61
N PRO A 112 14.48 -9.72 -20.88
CA PRO A 112 13.54 -10.54 -21.62
C PRO A 112 13.88 -12.03 -21.41
N LEU A 113 12.87 -12.85 -21.06
CA LEU A 113 13.04 -14.29 -20.81
C LEU A 113 13.94 -14.99 -21.83
N PRO A 114 13.89 -14.67 -23.14
CA PRO A 114 14.79 -15.26 -24.13
C PRO A 114 16.28 -14.95 -23.90
N ARG A 115 16.60 -13.76 -23.37
CA ARG A 115 17.97 -13.29 -23.14
C ARG A 115 18.60 -13.89 -21.89
N VAL A 116 17.79 -14.12 -20.85
CA VAL A 116 18.22 -14.87 -19.65
C VAL A 116 18.34 -16.36 -19.95
N ALA A 117 17.43 -16.92 -20.75
CA ALA A 117 17.51 -18.31 -21.18
C ALA A 117 18.77 -18.59 -22.04
N THR A 118 19.12 -17.70 -22.98
CA THR A 118 20.34 -17.85 -23.80
C THR A 118 21.63 -17.67 -23.02
N SER A 119 21.70 -16.69 -22.11
CA SER A 119 22.88 -16.50 -21.24
C SER A 119 23.05 -17.60 -20.19
N GLN A 120 21.95 -18.19 -19.70
CA GLN A 120 22.00 -19.39 -18.86
C GLN A 120 22.30 -20.65 -19.68
N ALA A 121 21.82 -20.76 -20.93
CA ALA A 121 22.13 -21.90 -21.80
C ALA A 121 23.61 -21.93 -22.24
N GLN A 122 24.28 -20.78 -22.31
CA GLN A 122 25.73 -20.69 -22.54
C GLN A 122 26.54 -20.98 -21.27
N ARG A 123 25.96 -20.81 -20.08
CA ARG A 123 26.53 -21.39 -18.86
C ARG A 123 26.20 -22.88 -18.90
N GLY A 124 27.09 -23.67 -19.51
CA GLY A 124 27.08 -25.11 -19.30
C GLY A 124 27.25 -25.36 -17.81
N LEU A 125 26.14 -25.51 -17.09
CA LEU A 125 26.16 -25.96 -15.71
C LEU A 125 26.55 -27.42 -15.78
N THR A 126 27.68 -27.76 -15.17
CA THR A 126 28.07 -29.16 -15.02
C THR A 126 27.00 -29.87 -14.19
N THR A 127 26.82 -31.18 -14.39
CA THR A 127 25.87 -31.98 -13.61
C THR A 127 26.08 -31.78 -12.10
N VAL A 128 27.34 -31.64 -11.69
CA VAL A 128 27.74 -31.33 -10.31
C VAL A 128 27.20 -29.98 -9.84
N ASP A 129 27.39 -28.90 -10.61
CA ASP A 129 26.94 -27.54 -10.26
C ASP A 129 25.40 -27.43 -10.22
N TRP A 130 24.70 -28.25 -11.03
CA TRP A 130 23.24 -28.38 -10.96
C TRP A 130 22.80 -29.15 -9.71
N VAL A 131 23.43 -30.28 -9.40
CA VAL A 131 23.15 -31.10 -8.21
C VAL A 131 23.44 -30.31 -6.93
N GLU A 132 24.55 -29.58 -6.83
CA GLU A 132 24.85 -28.76 -5.64
C GLU A 132 23.75 -27.73 -5.37
N LYS A 133 23.19 -27.14 -6.43
CA LYS A 133 22.22 -26.05 -6.32
C LYS A 133 20.78 -26.51 -6.18
N PHE A 134 20.42 -27.62 -6.80
CA PHE A 134 19.02 -28.07 -6.94
C PHE A 134 18.74 -29.47 -6.38
N ALA A 135 19.75 -30.19 -5.88
CA ALA A 135 19.50 -31.49 -5.24
C ALA A 135 18.52 -31.34 -4.07
N PRO A 136 17.48 -32.18 -4.03
CA PRO A 136 16.60 -32.27 -2.88
C PRO A 136 17.42 -32.64 -1.64
N ARG A 137 17.65 -31.68 -0.75
CA ARG A 137 18.27 -31.95 0.56
C ARG A 137 17.24 -32.68 1.41
N ASP A 138 17.40 -33.99 1.55
CA ASP A 138 16.57 -34.75 2.47
C ASP A 138 16.85 -34.28 3.91
N ARG A 139 15.89 -33.58 4.50
CA ARG A 139 15.93 -33.13 5.90
C ARG A 139 15.34 -34.15 6.87
N THR A 140 14.70 -35.20 6.35
CA THR A 140 13.94 -36.17 7.13
C THR A 140 14.73 -37.43 7.46
N GLY A 141 15.82 -37.69 6.73
CA GLY A 141 16.70 -38.85 6.95
C GLY A 141 16.02 -40.18 6.66
N GLN A 142 14.91 -40.15 5.90
CA GLN A 142 14.11 -41.34 5.60
C GLN A 142 14.63 -42.08 4.36
N PHE A 143 15.44 -41.42 3.52
CA PHE A 143 16.02 -42.04 2.33
C PHE A 143 17.48 -42.43 2.57
N PRO A 144 17.89 -43.66 2.23
CA PRO A 144 19.30 -44.03 2.25
C PRO A 144 20.05 -43.17 1.23
N MET A 145 21.02 -42.38 1.70
CA MET A 145 21.87 -41.61 0.80
C MET A 145 22.83 -42.56 0.08
N PRO A 146 23.09 -42.37 -1.23
CA PRO A 146 24.14 -43.11 -1.91
C PRO A 146 25.48 -42.88 -1.20
N VAL A 147 26.29 -43.94 -1.10
CA VAL A 147 27.64 -43.86 -0.56
C VAL A 147 28.50 -43.23 -1.65
N PHE A 148 29.04 -42.04 -1.37
CA PHE A 148 29.96 -41.36 -2.28
C PHE A 148 31.38 -41.83 -1.99
N ASP A 149 32.08 -42.36 -2.99
CA ASP A 149 33.51 -42.61 -2.93
C ASP A 149 34.25 -41.31 -3.32
N PRO A 150 35.37 -40.94 -2.67
CA PRO A 150 36.19 -39.81 -3.09
C PRO A 150 36.57 -39.80 -4.58
N SER A 151 36.65 -40.96 -5.23
CA SER A 151 36.89 -41.06 -6.67
C SER A 151 35.72 -40.61 -7.54
N ASP A 152 34.48 -40.61 -7.02
CA ASP A 152 33.29 -40.13 -7.74
C ASP A 152 33.28 -38.60 -7.93
N LEU A 153 34.23 -37.91 -7.30
CA LEU A 153 34.46 -36.47 -7.40
C LEU A 153 35.68 -36.14 -8.28
N GLU A 154 36.38 -37.15 -8.81
CA GLU A 154 37.49 -36.94 -9.73
C GLU A 154 36.97 -36.59 -11.12
N PHE A 155 37.39 -35.42 -11.61
CA PHE A 155 36.96 -34.88 -12.90
C PHE A 155 37.58 -35.66 -14.06
N SER A 156 36.73 -36.19 -14.95
CA SER A 156 37.10 -36.46 -16.33
C SER A 156 36.44 -35.41 -17.23
N ASP A 157 37.19 -34.84 -18.18
CA ASP A 157 36.65 -33.89 -19.19
C ASP A 157 35.56 -34.54 -20.09
N ASP A 158 35.28 -35.84 -19.90
CA ASP A 158 34.32 -36.68 -20.63
C ASP A 158 32.95 -36.82 -19.91
N ASP A 159 32.79 -36.31 -18.68
CA ASP A 159 31.57 -36.51 -17.86
C ASP A 159 30.36 -35.62 -18.27
N THR A 160 30.40 -35.02 -19.46
CA THR A 160 29.19 -34.63 -20.18
C THR A 160 28.50 -35.87 -20.72
N ASP A 161 27.86 -36.66 -19.85
CA ASP A 161 26.96 -37.72 -20.30
C ASP A 161 25.88 -37.08 -21.17
N GLY A 162 25.86 -37.44 -22.45
CA GLY A 162 25.16 -36.80 -23.57
C GLY A 162 23.63 -36.83 -23.50
N THR A 163 23.07 -36.63 -22.31
CA THR A 163 21.66 -36.43 -22.07
C THR A 163 21.25 -35.09 -22.70
N LEU A 164 20.60 -35.20 -23.86
CA LEU A 164 19.91 -34.09 -24.48
C LEU A 164 18.87 -33.56 -23.49
N LYS A 165 18.82 -32.22 -23.37
CA LYS A 165 17.75 -31.51 -22.65
C LYS A 165 16.40 -32.12 -23.04
N PRO A 166 15.55 -32.52 -22.07
CA PRO A 166 14.17 -32.83 -22.39
C PRO A 166 13.50 -31.57 -22.93
N GLU A 167 12.82 -31.74 -24.06
CA GLU A 167 12.03 -30.74 -24.79
C GLU A 167 10.79 -30.24 -24.02
#